data_AF-A0A7J6KUE6-F1
#
_entry.id   AF-A0A7J6KUE6-F1
#
_cell.length_a   1.000
_cell.length_b   1.000
_cell.length_c   1.000
_cell.angle_alpha   90.00
_cell.angle_beta   90.00
_cell.angle_gamma   90.00
#
_symmetry.space_group_name_H-M   'P 1'
#
loop_
_entity.id
_entity.type
_entity.pdbx_description
1 polymer ?
#
loop_
_entity_poly.entity_id
_entity_poly.type
_entity_poly.pdbx_seq_one_letter_code
_entity_poly.pdbx_strand_id
1 'polypeptide(L)'
;MLAEPLSTYNLPFSFSITFNDMFSAVSDSHALSRAESITTATDDGSSDCLDSSIVDFKSLAYVNKEALFAKGFAAQDLRLKLLSGTNIVFFGAGYRSKRFVYERAAQLGVNVVVVDEPDSWVQELVHEGVVQRYIPLDINQHDHDKLHAEAVEALSELDRIDGICTVWEISILPVARLCEEFGLPGCPVRAIELARDKQRTRDALDKAELPGIRHKMILSEADLGSAAEYVGFPAVLKPVSGCASLGVQKVTDLDDLVNVYRSTRKEFMDLVFVNGAFVHNAASADHAFEFGSFMLEEYLDGAEVDVDIVMSDGVATYVCVHDNGPTLEPHFNETWDLLPSALPTEQVAALEDLAVNSVLAMGFTMGVFHVEAKYTSRGPRLIEVNARMGGGTVHMMHKEATGVDLVDEQLLLAVGLPSIPPQFAAEDQRVVACATVNALKSGRISDLEFTHKWDSIDGVKVLCNHILISQGESITGPEDGLPTWLTDLVFSAPIDRQLHVKDLVIRLDREVAEDFLNHYDP
;
A
#
# COMPACT_ATOMS: atom_id res chain seq x y z
N MET A 1 -6.78 -22.76 -66.51
CA MET A 1 -7.32 -24.05 -66.02
C MET A 1 -7.86 -23.74 -64.63
N LEU A 2 -9.16 -23.44 -64.54
CA LEU A 2 -10.20 -24.39 -64.09
C LEU A 2 -9.88 -24.94 -62.68
N ALA A 3 -10.69 -24.81 -61.64
CA ALA A 3 -11.99 -24.19 -61.44
C ALA A 3 -12.24 -24.06 -59.91
N GLU A 4 -12.87 -22.94 -59.56
CA GLU A 4 -13.73 -22.55 -58.42
C GLU A 4 -14.66 -23.63 -57.76
N PRO A 5 -15.57 -23.32 -56.80
CA PRO A 5 -15.51 -22.48 -55.56
C PRO A 5 -16.42 -23.00 -54.38
N LEU A 6 -16.60 -22.14 -53.36
CA LEU A 6 -17.75 -22.01 -52.40
C LEU A 6 -17.99 -23.05 -51.29
N SER A 7 -18.03 -22.57 -50.04
CA SER A 7 -19.30 -22.52 -49.29
C SER A 7 -19.27 -21.50 -48.15
N THR A 8 -20.17 -20.52 -48.23
CA THR A 8 -20.67 -19.65 -47.16
C THR A 8 -21.57 -20.42 -46.19
N TYR A 9 -21.50 -20.12 -44.90
CA TYR A 9 -22.65 -20.21 -43.99
C TYR A 9 -22.77 -18.92 -43.17
N ASN A 10 -23.86 -18.19 -43.42
CA ASN A 10 -24.45 -17.21 -42.50
C ASN A 10 -25.08 -17.95 -41.32
N LEU A 11 -25.10 -17.33 -40.14
CA LEU A 11 -26.27 -17.15 -39.25
C LEU A 11 -25.86 -16.23 -38.05
N PRO A 12 -26.83 -15.62 -37.35
CA PRO A 12 -26.79 -14.24 -36.87
C PRO A 12 -26.49 -14.14 -35.37
N PHE A 13 -26.23 -12.94 -34.87
CA PHE A 13 -26.86 -12.33 -33.68
C PHE A 13 -26.04 -11.10 -33.27
N SER A 14 -26.62 -9.93 -33.52
CA SER A 14 -26.26 -8.69 -32.84
C SER A 14 -26.76 -8.76 -31.40
N PHE A 15 -25.89 -8.60 -30.42
CA PHE A 15 -26.28 -8.27 -29.05
C PHE A 15 -25.60 -6.98 -28.61
N SER A 16 -26.40 -5.93 -28.49
CA SER A 16 -26.15 -4.78 -27.62
C SER A 16 -26.30 -5.25 -26.17
N ILE A 17 -25.23 -5.21 -25.39
CA ILE A 17 -25.28 -5.53 -23.96
C ILE A 17 -25.67 -4.25 -23.22
N THR A 18 -26.85 -4.26 -22.60
CA THR A 18 -27.27 -3.28 -21.60
C THR A 18 -27.06 -3.85 -20.20
N PHE A 19 -26.77 -2.96 -19.25
CA PHE A 19 -26.30 -3.10 -17.86
C PHE A 19 -26.98 -4.14 -16.91
N ASN A 20 -27.92 -4.97 -17.36
CA ASN A 20 -28.74 -5.85 -16.50
C ASN A 20 -28.49 -7.36 -16.62
N ASP A 21 -27.64 -7.83 -17.55
CA ASP A 21 -27.46 -9.28 -17.80
C ASP A 21 -26.28 -9.92 -17.04
N MET A 22 -25.58 -9.18 -16.16
CA MET A 22 -24.42 -9.68 -15.41
C MET A 22 -24.75 -10.57 -14.20
N PHE A 23 -26.03 -10.76 -13.85
CA PHE A 23 -26.43 -11.40 -12.58
C PHE A 23 -26.95 -12.85 -12.66
N SER A 24 -26.74 -13.59 -13.76
CA SER A 24 -27.30 -14.97 -13.83
C SER A 24 -26.39 -16.09 -14.35
N ALA A 25 -25.07 -15.91 -14.43
CA ALA A 25 -24.18 -16.97 -14.91
C ALA A 25 -22.92 -17.16 -14.04
N VAL A 26 -23.12 -17.48 -12.77
CA VAL A 26 -22.12 -18.21 -11.96
C VAL A 26 -22.87 -19.24 -11.10
N SER A 27 -23.25 -20.35 -11.73
CA SER A 27 -23.61 -21.58 -11.02
C SER A 27 -22.97 -22.76 -11.76
N ASP A 28 -22.24 -23.57 -11.00
CA ASP A 28 -21.59 -24.85 -11.35
C ASP A 28 -20.12 -24.78 -11.82
N SER A 29 -19.20 -24.89 -10.86
CA SER A 29 -18.47 -26.15 -10.62
C SER A 29 -17.51 -26.08 -9.42
N HIS A 30 -17.76 -26.94 -8.42
CA HIS A 30 -16.84 -27.45 -7.39
C HIS A 30 -16.00 -26.47 -6.55
N ALA A 31 -16.65 -25.84 -5.57
CA ALA A 31 -16.03 -25.54 -4.28
C ALA A 31 -16.73 -26.41 -3.21
N LEU A 32 -15.96 -27.27 -2.55
CA LEU A 32 -16.43 -28.16 -1.50
C LEU A 32 -16.98 -27.36 -0.33
N SER A 33 -18.20 -27.72 0.07
CA SER A 33 -19.01 -27.17 1.14
C SER A 33 -18.30 -27.20 2.50
N ARG A 34 -18.14 -26.03 3.12
CA ARG A 34 -17.97 -25.92 4.58
C ARG A 34 -18.94 -24.91 5.21
N ALA A 35 -20.10 -24.70 4.58
CA ALA A 35 -21.19 -23.87 5.08
C ALA A 35 -22.20 -24.63 5.97
N GLU A 36 -22.00 -25.92 6.23
CA GLU A 36 -22.89 -26.73 7.07
C GLU A 36 -22.21 -27.11 8.40
N SER A 37 -22.11 -26.15 9.33
CA SER A 37 -22.08 -26.49 10.76
C SER A 37 -22.59 -25.38 11.70
N ILE A 38 -23.38 -24.42 11.21
CA ILE A 38 -24.07 -23.43 12.05
C ILE A 38 -25.57 -23.50 11.76
N THR A 39 -26.18 -24.65 12.01
CA THR A 39 -27.64 -24.77 12.00
C THR A 39 -28.09 -25.81 13.03
N THR A 40 -28.23 -25.37 14.28
CA THR A 40 -29.35 -25.77 15.16
C THR A 40 -29.38 -24.80 16.35
N ALA A 41 -30.03 -23.66 16.18
CA ALA A 41 -30.63 -22.94 17.29
C ALA A 41 -32.03 -22.56 16.84
N THR A 42 -33.01 -23.04 17.58
CA THR A 42 -34.44 -22.82 17.37
C THR A 42 -34.76 -21.34 17.46
N ASP A 43 -35.50 -20.86 16.46
CA ASP A 43 -36.17 -19.56 16.43
C ASP A 43 -37.09 -19.43 17.67
N ASP A 44 -36.67 -18.64 18.64
CA ASP A 44 -37.46 -18.27 19.81
C ASP A 44 -37.81 -16.78 19.83
N GLY A 45 -38.07 -16.16 18.68
CA GLY A 45 -39.05 -15.07 18.56
C GLY A 45 -38.96 -13.88 19.53
N SER A 46 -37.79 -13.55 20.11
CA SER A 46 -37.56 -12.29 20.81
C SER A 46 -36.68 -11.39 19.96
N SER A 47 -37.30 -10.36 19.38
CA SER A 47 -36.59 -9.21 18.85
C SER A 47 -36.08 -8.37 20.03
N ASP A 48 -35.11 -8.87 20.77
CA ASP A 48 -34.39 -8.06 21.75
C ASP A 48 -33.36 -7.24 20.97
N CYS A 49 -33.63 -5.94 20.86
CA CYS A 49 -32.62 -4.96 20.50
C CYS A 49 -31.45 -5.14 21.48
N LEU A 50 -30.34 -5.72 21.01
CA LEU A 50 -29.09 -5.82 21.77
C LEU A 50 -28.80 -4.44 22.37
N ASP A 51 -28.69 -4.39 23.69
CA ASP A 51 -28.23 -3.20 24.40
C ASP A 51 -26.87 -2.81 23.82
N SER A 52 -26.82 -1.65 23.15
CA SER A 52 -25.65 -1.13 22.46
C SER A 52 -24.40 -0.94 23.34
N SER A 53 -24.54 -1.12 24.66
CA SER A 53 -23.44 -1.09 25.63
C SER A 53 -22.68 -2.42 25.79
N ILE A 54 -23.15 -3.52 25.20
CA ILE A 54 -22.51 -4.86 25.28
C ILE A 54 -22.52 -5.53 23.89
N VAL A 55 -21.86 -4.91 22.90
CA VAL A 55 -21.60 -5.55 21.60
C VAL A 55 -20.10 -5.81 21.47
N ASP A 56 -19.73 -7.08 21.38
CA ASP A 56 -18.36 -7.59 21.24
C ASP A 56 -18.29 -8.71 20.19
N PHE A 57 -17.11 -9.26 19.92
CA PHE A 57 -16.98 -10.31 18.89
C PHE A 57 -17.84 -11.55 19.14
N LYS A 58 -18.10 -11.91 20.40
CA LYS A 58 -18.97 -13.05 20.75
C LYS A 58 -20.43 -12.79 20.37
N SER A 59 -20.80 -11.52 20.24
CA SER A 59 -22.12 -11.09 19.83
C SER A 59 -22.37 -11.30 18.33
N LEU A 60 -21.34 -11.53 17.50
CA LEU A 60 -21.43 -11.63 16.04
C LEU A 60 -22.50 -12.61 15.56
N ALA A 61 -22.66 -13.75 16.23
CA ALA A 61 -23.65 -14.78 15.89
C ALA A 61 -25.11 -14.31 16.04
N TYR A 62 -25.34 -13.25 16.81
CA TYR A 62 -26.67 -12.69 17.11
C TYR A 62 -26.93 -11.37 16.37
N VAL A 63 -25.94 -10.83 15.65
CA VAL A 63 -26.12 -9.61 14.88
C VAL A 63 -26.82 -9.93 13.57
N ASN A 64 -27.86 -9.16 13.26
CA ASN A 64 -28.54 -9.25 11.97
C ASN A 64 -27.54 -8.94 10.84
N LYS A 65 -27.45 -9.84 9.85
CA LYS A 65 -26.61 -9.66 8.65
C LYS A 65 -26.89 -8.33 7.94
N GLU A 66 -28.15 -7.94 7.79
CA GLU A 66 -28.52 -6.66 7.15
C GLU A 66 -27.88 -5.46 7.88
N ALA A 67 -27.73 -5.53 9.20
CA ALA A 67 -27.07 -4.48 9.98
C ALA A 67 -25.55 -4.46 9.76
N LEU A 68 -24.91 -5.63 9.57
CA LEU A 68 -23.47 -5.72 9.25
C LEU A 68 -23.14 -5.12 7.88
N PHE A 69 -24.02 -5.30 6.89
CA PHE A 69 -23.83 -4.80 5.52
C PHE A 69 -24.45 -3.42 5.29
N ALA A 70 -25.09 -2.81 6.31
CA ALA A 70 -25.62 -1.46 6.20
C ALA A 70 -24.50 -0.43 5.99
N LYS A 71 -24.84 0.66 5.29
CA LYS A 71 -23.94 1.81 5.08
C LYS A 71 -24.13 2.85 6.18
N GLY A 72 -23.14 3.72 6.35
CA GLY A 72 -23.20 4.87 7.25
C GLY A 72 -22.51 4.66 8.59
N PHE A 73 -22.28 5.76 9.32
CA PHE A 73 -21.49 5.80 10.55
C PHE A 73 -22.00 4.88 11.67
N ALA A 74 -23.33 4.72 11.82
CA ALA A 74 -23.88 3.82 12.83
C ALA A 74 -23.58 2.34 12.54
N ALA A 75 -23.62 1.93 11.27
CA ALA A 75 -23.26 0.57 10.88
C ALA A 75 -21.75 0.33 11.00
N GLN A 76 -20.94 1.35 10.72
CA GLN A 76 -19.50 1.30 10.95
C GLN A 76 -19.17 1.12 12.44
N ASP A 77 -19.78 1.91 13.32
CA ASP A 77 -19.60 1.80 14.77
C ASP A 77 -19.96 0.40 15.28
N LEU A 78 -21.05 -0.19 14.77
CA LEU A 78 -21.40 -1.58 15.06
C LEU A 78 -20.30 -2.55 14.66
N ARG A 79 -19.79 -2.47 13.42
CA ARG A 79 -18.71 -3.34 12.94
C ARG A 79 -17.44 -3.19 13.76
N LEU A 80 -17.07 -1.96 14.13
CA LEU A 80 -15.87 -1.71 14.94
C LEU A 80 -16.02 -2.22 16.38
N LYS A 81 -17.21 -2.12 16.99
CA LYS A 81 -17.47 -2.73 18.30
C LYS A 81 -17.30 -4.24 18.29
N LEU A 82 -17.60 -4.90 17.18
CA LEU A 82 -17.39 -6.35 17.01
C LEU A 82 -15.91 -6.75 16.97
N LEU A 83 -14.96 -5.82 16.81
CA LEU A 83 -13.54 -6.13 16.99
C LEU A 83 -13.16 -6.35 18.45
N SER A 84 -13.97 -5.86 19.39
CA SER A 84 -13.69 -5.97 20.81
C SER A 84 -13.62 -7.43 21.25
N GLY A 85 -12.52 -7.80 21.90
CA GLY A 85 -12.25 -9.14 22.38
C GLY A 85 -11.75 -10.12 21.32
N THR A 86 -11.44 -9.68 20.10
CA THR A 86 -10.71 -10.50 19.10
C THR A 86 -9.23 -10.61 19.47
N ASN A 87 -8.56 -11.67 19.04
CA ASN A 87 -7.11 -11.85 19.11
C ASN A 87 -6.53 -11.69 17.70
N ILE A 88 -5.92 -10.53 17.43
CA ILE A 88 -5.31 -10.24 16.13
C ILE A 88 -3.79 -10.27 16.26
N VAL A 89 -3.15 -11.09 15.42
CA VAL A 89 -1.69 -11.17 15.30
C VAL A 89 -1.22 -10.19 14.23
N PHE A 90 -0.30 -9.31 14.62
CA PHE A 90 0.44 -8.44 13.71
C PHE A 90 1.81 -9.05 13.48
N PHE A 91 2.10 -9.42 12.23
CA PHE A 91 3.39 -10.01 11.86
C PHE A 91 4.30 -8.94 11.25
N GLY A 92 5.43 -8.68 11.91
CA GLY A 92 6.34 -7.58 11.61
C GLY A 92 5.82 -6.24 12.09
N ALA A 93 6.57 -5.58 12.98
CA ALA A 93 6.12 -4.34 13.60
C ALA A 93 6.22 -3.12 12.68
N GLY A 94 7.14 -3.18 11.72
CA GLY A 94 7.58 -2.03 10.92
C GLY A 94 8.27 -0.96 11.78
N TYR A 95 8.37 0.26 11.25
CA TYR A 95 8.96 1.38 11.96
C TYR A 95 8.11 1.85 13.14
N ARG A 96 8.74 2.53 14.10
CA ARG A 96 8.08 3.16 15.27
C ARG A 96 6.95 4.11 14.88
N SER A 97 7.02 4.71 13.68
CA SER A 97 5.94 5.56 13.13
C SER A 97 4.63 4.80 12.91
N LYS A 98 4.62 3.45 12.89
CA LYS A 98 3.42 2.62 12.80
C LYS A 98 2.73 2.36 14.14
N ARG A 99 3.23 2.93 15.25
CA ARG A 99 2.65 2.82 16.60
C ARG A 99 1.14 3.05 16.67
N PHE A 100 0.62 4.01 15.90
CA PHE A 100 -0.82 4.33 15.87
C PHE A 100 -1.71 3.13 15.52
N VAL A 101 -1.20 2.15 14.75
CA VAL A 101 -1.95 0.96 14.35
C VAL A 101 -2.28 0.09 15.56
N TYR A 102 -1.27 -0.19 16.39
CA TYR A 102 -1.42 -1.00 17.60
C TYR A 102 -2.26 -0.28 18.66
N GLU A 103 -2.04 1.02 18.81
CA GLU A 103 -2.86 1.85 19.71
C GLU A 103 -4.32 1.87 19.29
N ARG A 104 -4.60 2.00 17.98
CA ARG A 104 -5.97 1.98 17.46
C ARG A 104 -6.64 0.63 17.68
N ALA A 105 -5.93 -0.47 17.39
CA ALA A 105 -6.44 -1.83 17.65
C ALA A 105 -6.78 -2.02 19.14
N ALA A 106 -5.87 -1.63 20.06
CA ALA A 106 -6.10 -1.71 21.50
C ALA A 106 -7.28 -0.83 21.96
N GLN A 107 -7.45 0.38 21.39
CA GLN A 107 -8.60 1.26 21.66
C GLN A 107 -9.94 0.64 21.25
N LEU A 108 -9.95 -0.20 20.21
CA LEU A 108 -11.12 -0.97 19.77
C LEU A 108 -11.35 -2.24 20.60
N GLY A 109 -10.49 -2.50 21.60
CA GLY A 109 -10.58 -3.66 22.47
C GLY A 109 -10.04 -4.95 21.85
N VAL A 110 -9.24 -4.86 20.79
CA VAL A 110 -8.51 -6.01 20.23
C VAL A 110 -7.42 -6.43 21.22
N ASN A 111 -7.27 -7.73 21.45
CA ASN A 111 -6.09 -8.30 22.08
C ASN A 111 -4.99 -8.39 21.02
N VAL A 112 -4.11 -7.40 21.02
CA VAL A 112 -2.99 -7.23 20.10
C VAL A 112 -1.87 -8.21 20.47
N VAL A 113 -1.57 -9.10 19.53
CA VAL A 113 -0.40 -9.96 19.56
C VAL A 113 0.58 -9.48 18.49
N VAL A 114 1.86 -9.30 18.81
CA VAL A 114 2.87 -8.89 17.82
C VAL A 114 3.96 -9.95 17.73
N VAL A 115 4.27 -10.36 16.49
CA VAL A 115 5.45 -11.17 16.14
C VAL A 115 6.46 -10.25 15.47
N ASP A 116 7.66 -10.11 16.04
CA ASP A 116 8.71 -9.24 15.49
C ASP A 116 10.10 -9.64 16.00
N GLU A 117 11.14 -8.98 15.48
CA GLU A 117 12.55 -9.21 15.86
C GLU A 117 12.80 -9.11 17.37
N PRO A 118 13.62 -9.98 17.99
CA PRO A 118 13.84 -10.02 19.44
C PRO A 118 14.19 -8.68 20.12
N ASP A 119 14.77 -7.71 19.41
CA ASP A 119 15.13 -6.37 19.89
C ASP A 119 14.11 -5.27 19.48
N SER A 120 12.91 -5.67 19.04
CA SER A 120 11.86 -4.77 18.57
C SER A 120 11.47 -3.69 19.58
N TRP A 121 11.24 -2.48 19.06
CA TRP A 121 10.71 -1.32 19.80
C TRP A 121 9.31 -1.59 20.39
N VAL A 122 8.58 -2.58 19.87
CA VAL A 122 7.24 -2.95 20.35
C VAL A 122 7.24 -3.45 21.79
N GLN A 123 8.38 -3.87 22.33
CA GLN A 123 8.49 -4.22 23.75
C GLN A 123 8.06 -3.08 24.69
N GLU A 124 8.25 -1.82 24.28
CA GLU A 124 7.71 -0.65 24.99
C GLU A 124 6.18 -0.70 25.08
N LEU A 125 5.49 -1.07 23.99
CA LEU A 125 4.03 -1.18 23.94
C LEU A 125 3.48 -2.32 24.80
N VAL A 126 4.28 -3.36 25.05
CA VAL A 126 3.94 -4.41 26.01
C VAL A 126 3.91 -3.86 27.43
N HIS A 127 4.92 -3.06 27.80
CA HIS A 127 4.99 -2.43 29.12
C HIS A 127 3.86 -1.43 29.36
N GLU A 128 3.42 -0.74 28.30
CA GLU A 128 2.29 0.19 28.33
C GLU A 128 0.91 -0.51 28.32
N GLY A 129 0.87 -1.83 28.07
CA GLY A 129 -0.36 -2.61 28.00
C GLY A 129 -1.14 -2.45 26.69
N VAL A 130 -0.55 -1.81 25.68
CA VAL A 130 -1.11 -1.71 24.31
C VAL A 130 -1.04 -3.06 23.62
N VAL A 131 0.11 -3.76 23.74
CA VAL A 131 0.33 -5.11 23.20
C VAL A 131 0.20 -6.14 24.31
N GLN A 132 -0.78 -7.05 24.20
CA GLN A 132 -1.06 -8.04 25.23
C GLN A 132 -0.09 -9.22 25.17
N ARG A 133 0.44 -9.54 23.98
CA ARG A 133 1.44 -10.59 23.82
C ARG A 133 2.47 -10.21 22.76
N TYR A 134 3.73 -10.38 23.11
CA TYR A 134 4.85 -10.26 22.19
C TYR A 134 5.53 -11.61 22.01
N ILE A 135 5.81 -11.96 20.75
CA ILE A 135 6.45 -13.20 20.31
C ILE A 135 7.72 -12.82 19.54
N PRO A 136 8.91 -12.99 20.12
CA PRO A 136 10.15 -12.68 19.43
C PRO A 136 10.47 -13.76 18.38
N LEU A 137 10.71 -13.37 17.13
CA LEU A 137 11.09 -14.23 16.02
C LEU A 137 12.04 -13.49 15.07
N ASP A 138 13.05 -14.17 14.53
CA ASP A 138 13.89 -13.62 13.45
C ASP A 138 13.07 -13.64 12.15
N ILE A 139 12.37 -12.54 11.89
CA ILE A 139 11.49 -12.34 10.73
C ILE A 139 12.27 -11.88 9.49
N ASN A 140 13.53 -11.50 9.66
CA ASN A 140 14.42 -11.04 8.60
C ASN A 140 15.23 -12.18 7.97
N GLN A 141 15.11 -13.41 8.46
CA GLN A 141 15.79 -14.56 7.88
C GLN A 141 15.36 -14.81 6.41
N HIS A 142 16.34 -15.16 5.57
CA HIS A 142 16.14 -15.37 4.12
C HIS A 142 15.44 -16.70 3.78
N ASP A 143 15.51 -17.69 4.68
CA ASP A 143 14.80 -18.95 4.49
C ASP A 143 13.32 -18.75 4.85
N HIS A 144 12.53 -18.33 3.85
CA HIS A 144 11.11 -18.06 4.01
C HIS A 144 10.29 -19.29 4.45
N ASP A 145 10.74 -20.50 4.13
CA ASP A 145 10.06 -21.73 4.54
C ASP A 145 10.37 -22.06 6.00
N LYS A 146 11.61 -21.85 6.43
CA LYS A 146 11.97 -21.92 7.84
C LYS A 146 11.24 -20.86 8.67
N LEU A 147 11.21 -19.61 8.20
CA LEU A 147 10.45 -18.53 8.86
C LEU A 147 8.98 -18.92 9.02
N HIS A 148 8.37 -19.43 7.96
CA HIS A 148 6.98 -19.85 7.99
C HIS A 148 6.76 -20.99 9.00
N ALA A 149 7.62 -22.02 9.01
CA ALA A 149 7.51 -23.12 9.96
C ALA A 149 7.66 -22.68 11.42
N GLU A 150 8.66 -21.83 11.71
CA GLU A 150 8.88 -21.28 13.06
C GLU A 150 7.71 -20.37 13.51
N ALA A 151 7.15 -19.58 12.59
CA ALA A 151 5.97 -18.76 12.85
C ALA A 151 4.74 -19.63 13.15
N VAL A 152 4.52 -20.70 12.39
CA VAL A 152 3.41 -21.66 12.64
C VAL A 152 3.55 -22.32 14.01
N GLU A 153 4.75 -22.78 14.36
CA GLU A 153 5.03 -23.34 15.69
C GLU A 153 4.73 -22.32 16.80
N ALA A 154 5.25 -21.10 16.68
CA ALA A 154 5.08 -20.06 17.69
C ALA A 154 3.60 -19.63 17.86
N LEU A 155 2.86 -19.54 16.75
CA LEU A 155 1.44 -19.16 16.77
C LEU A 155 0.52 -20.30 17.22
N SER A 156 0.91 -21.56 17.03
CA SER A 156 0.14 -22.73 17.50
C SER A 156 0.06 -22.83 19.04
N GLU A 157 0.96 -22.15 19.75
CA GLU A 157 0.94 -22.03 21.22
C GLU A 157 -0.11 -21.02 21.74
N LEU A 158 -0.77 -20.27 20.85
CA LEU A 158 -1.86 -19.36 21.21
C LEU A 158 -3.19 -20.12 21.29
N ASP A 159 -3.97 -19.87 22.35
CA ASP A 159 -5.26 -20.53 22.55
C ASP A 159 -6.29 -20.22 21.44
N ARG A 160 -6.19 -19.03 20.82
CA ARG A 160 -7.09 -18.55 19.77
C ARG A 160 -6.45 -17.44 18.94
N ILE A 161 -6.60 -17.53 17.63
CA ILE A 161 -6.26 -16.48 16.66
C ILE A 161 -7.52 -16.19 15.85
N ASP A 162 -8.00 -14.96 15.90
CA ASP A 162 -9.20 -14.53 15.17
C ASP A 162 -8.84 -13.82 13.85
N GLY A 163 -7.60 -13.30 13.73
CA GLY A 163 -7.09 -12.70 12.50
C GLY A 163 -5.56 -12.55 12.52
N ILE A 164 -4.96 -12.50 11.33
CA ILE A 164 -3.54 -12.19 11.14
C ILE A 164 -3.44 -11.08 10.10
N CYS A 165 -2.69 -10.03 10.39
CA CYS A 165 -2.46 -8.94 9.44
C CYS A 165 -1.06 -8.33 9.59
N THR A 166 -0.73 -7.39 8.71
CA THR A 166 0.46 -6.55 8.83
C THR A 166 0.22 -5.19 8.20
N VAL A 167 1.04 -4.23 8.57
CA VAL A 167 1.14 -2.91 7.93
C VAL A 167 2.55 -2.69 7.33
N TRP A 168 3.31 -3.78 7.19
CA TRP A 168 4.71 -3.77 6.81
C TRP A 168 4.94 -4.58 5.53
N GLU A 169 5.54 -3.94 4.51
CA GLU A 169 5.66 -4.47 3.15
C GLU A 169 6.26 -5.87 3.10
N ILE A 170 7.37 -6.10 3.79
CA ILE A 170 8.09 -7.38 3.74
C ILE A 170 7.30 -8.53 4.38
N SER A 171 6.35 -8.20 5.26
CA SER A 171 5.55 -9.17 6.01
C SER A 171 4.27 -9.59 5.28
N ILE A 172 3.90 -8.94 4.17
CA ILE A 172 2.63 -9.22 3.49
C ILE A 172 2.57 -10.68 3.01
N LEU A 173 3.65 -11.20 2.41
CA LEU A 173 3.72 -12.58 1.95
C LEU A 173 3.73 -13.60 3.11
N PRO A 174 4.54 -13.43 4.18
CA PRO A 174 4.41 -14.24 5.39
C PRO A 174 2.99 -14.28 5.96
N VAL A 175 2.32 -13.12 6.08
CA VAL A 175 0.93 -13.04 6.56
C VAL A 175 -0.02 -13.82 5.67
N ALA A 176 0.06 -13.66 4.34
CA ALA A 176 -0.80 -14.41 3.41
C ALA A 176 -0.65 -15.93 3.57
N ARG A 177 0.60 -16.41 3.70
CA ARG A 177 0.88 -17.83 3.95
C ARG A 177 0.31 -18.30 5.28
N LEU A 178 0.45 -17.50 6.34
CA LEU A 178 -0.09 -17.82 7.66
C LEU A 178 -1.63 -17.82 7.66
N CYS A 179 -2.28 -16.88 6.97
CA CYS A 179 -3.73 -16.89 6.80
C CYS A 179 -4.22 -18.18 6.11
N GLU A 180 -3.55 -18.63 5.05
CA GLU A 180 -3.87 -19.91 4.39
C GLU A 180 -3.67 -21.12 5.32
N GLU A 181 -2.54 -21.16 6.06
CA GLU A 181 -2.21 -22.25 7.00
C GLU A 181 -3.21 -22.37 8.16
N PHE A 182 -3.61 -21.23 8.75
CA PHE A 182 -4.56 -21.19 9.86
C PHE A 182 -6.03 -21.14 9.40
N GLY A 183 -6.29 -21.09 8.08
CA GLY A 183 -7.64 -21.00 7.52
C GLY A 183 -8.37 -19.69 7.87
N LEU A 184 -7.61 -18.60 7.99
CA LEU A 184 -8.10 -17.26 8.34
C LEU A 184 -8.32 -16.40 7.08
N PRO A 185 -9.15 -15.35 7.17
CA PRO A 185 -9.28 -14.36 6.11
C PRO A 185 -7.93 -13.71 5.76
N GLY A 186 -7.68 -13.51 4.47
CA GLY A 186 -6.42 -12.92 4.00
C GLY A 186 -6.37 -12.82 2.47
N CYS A 187 -5.42 -12.02 1.98
CA CYS A 187 -5.11 -11.98 0.55
C CYS A 187 -4.56 -13.35 0.09
N PRO A 188 -4.94 -13.86 -1.10
CA PRO A 188 -4.36 -15.10 -1.63
C PRO A 188 -2.85 -14.98 -1.83
N VAL A 189 -2.08 -16.00 -1.44
CA VAL A 189 -0.61 -16.01 -1.58
C VAL A 189 -0.19 -15.73 -3.03
N ARG A 190 -0.87 -16.37 -3.98
CA ARG A 190 -0.61 -16.19 -5.42
C ARG A 190 -0.81 -14.75 -5.88
N ALA A 191 -1.79 -14.03 -5.35
CA ALA A 191 -2.05 -12.65 -5.74
C ALA A 191 -0.93 -11.72 -5.22
N ILE A 192 -0.46 -11.95 -4.00
CA ILE A 192 0.71 -11.24 -3.44
C ILE A 192 1.97 -11.49 -4.27
N GLU A 193 2.24 -12.73 -4.66
CA GLU A 193 3.39 -13.06 -5.50
C GLU A 193 3.33 -12.40 -6.89
N LEU A 194 2.14 -12.23 -7.47
CA LEU A 194 1.96 -11.50 -8.73
C LEU A 194 2.25 -10.01 -8.56
N ALA A 195 1.75 -9.40 -7.47
CA ALA A 195 1.91 -7.97 -7.21
C ALA A 195 3.35 -7.57 -6.90
N ARG A 196 4.10 -8.40 -6.16
CA ARG A 196 5.47 -8.10 -5.72
C ARG A 196 6.54 -8.31 -6.82
N ASP A 197 6.19 -9.02 -7.88
CA ASP A 197 7.06 -9.23 -9.04
C ASP A 197 6.57 -8.35 -10.19
N LYS A 198 7.37 -7.33 -10.54
CA LYS A 198 7.00 -6.35 -11.57
C LYS A 198 6.74 -7.01 -12.92
N GLN A 199 7.46 -8.07 -13.30
CA GLN A 199 7.19 -8.79 -14.55
C GLN A 199 5.85 -9.52 -14.50
N ARG A 200 5.58 -10.23 -13.40
CA ARG A 200 4.30 -10.93 -13.23
C ARG A 200 3.11 -9.96 -13.16
N THR A 201 3.32 -8.79 -12.58
CA THR A 201 2.35 -7.69 -12.63
C THR A 201 2.03 -7.31 -14.07
N ARG A 202 3.05 -7.07 -14.91
CA ARG A 202 2.81 -6.75 -16.33
C ARG A 202 2.09 -7.88 -17.07
N ASP A 203 2.48 -9.13 -16.86
CA ASP A 203 1.83 -10.30 -17.46
C ASP A 203 0.34 -10.40 -17.06
N ALA A 204 0.01 -10.07 -15.81
CA ALA A 204 -1.36 -10.07 -15.32
C ALA A 204 -2.21 -8.98 -15.99
N LEU A 205 -1.66 -7.78 -16.19
CA LEU A 205 -2.33 -6.70 -16.91
C LEU A 205 -2.57 -7.03 -18.38
N ASP A 206 -1.56 -7.57 -19.06
CA ASP A 206 -1.65 -7.96 -20.47
C ASP A 206 -2.73 -9.03 -20.66
N LYS A 207 -2.79 -10.03 -19.77
CA LYS A 207 -3.82 -11.07 -19.78
C LYS A 207 -5.23 -10.50 -19.55
N ALA A 208 -5.34 -9.42 -18.77
CA ALA A 208 -6.59 -8.72 -18.51
C ALA A 208 -6.91 -7.65 -19.56
N GLU A 209 -6.09 -7.51 -20.61
CA GLU A 209 -6.23 -6.48 -21.65
C GLU A 209 -6.24 -5.05 -21.09
N LEU A 210 -5.58 -4.83 -19.94
CA LEU A 210 -5.45 -3.51 -19.32
C LEU A 210 -4.33 -2.69 -19.98
N PRO A 211 -4.36 -1.35 -19.86
CA PRO A 211 -3.32 -0.48 -20.41
C PRO A 211 -1.88 -0.85 -19.95
N GLY A 212 -1.15 -1.55 -20.81
CA GLY A 212 0.25 -1.90 -20.61
C GLY A 212 1.24 -0.79 -20.98
N ILE A 213 2.51 -1.10 -20.78
CA ILE A 213 3.66 -0.25 -21.11
C ILE A 213 4.72 -1.09 -21.82
N ARG A 214 5.67 -0.46 -22.52
CA ARG A 214 6.84 -1.18 -23.03
C ARG A 214 7.80 -1.46 -21.87
N HIS A 215 8.11 -2.74 -21.65
CA HIS A 215 9.07 -3.16 -20.63
C HIS A 215 9.89 -4.37 -21.11
N LYS A 216 11.08 -4.55 -20.56
CA LYS A 216 11.91 -5.72 -20.80
C LYS A 216 12.76 -6.09 -19.59
N MET A 217 12.81 -7.38 -19.28
CA MET A 217 13.71 -7.95 -18.28
C MET A 217 15.17 -7.84 -18.70
N ILE A 218 16.03 -7.57 -17.72
CA ILE A 218 17.49 -7.53 -17.81
C ILE A 218 18.02 -8.51 -16.76
N LEU A 219 18.50 -9.67 -17.21
CA LEU A 219 19.10 -10.70 -16.36
C LEU A 219 20.63 -10.55 -16.31
N SER A 220 21.19 -9.90 -17.32
CA SER A 220 22.63 -9.68 -17.46
C SER A 220 22.93 -8.42 -18.27
N GLU A 221 24.19 -7.98 -18.23
CA GLU A 221 24.67 -6.85 -19.04
C GLU A 221 24.46 -7.07 -20.55
N ALA A 222 24.43 -8.34 -21.01
CA ALA A 222 24.20 -8.68 -22.42
C ALA A 222 22.78 -8.32 -22.90
N ASP A 223 21.82 -8.19 -21.99
CA ASP A 223 20.42 -7.89 -22.32
C ASP A 223 20.20 -6.40 -22.60
N LEU A 224 21.07 -5.51 -22.08
CA LEU A 224 20.89 -4.06 -22.05
C LEU A 224 20.65 -3.46 -23.44
N GLY A 225 21.44 -3.83 -24.44
CA GLY A 225 21.30 -3.29 -25.80
C GLY A 225 19.93 -3.66 -26.41
N SER A 226 19.50 -4.90 -26.22
CA SER A 226 18.21 -5.38 -26.73
C SER A 226 17.01 -4.84 -25.95
N ALA A 227 17.19 -4.47 -24.68
CA ALA A 227 16.20 -3.79 -23.86
C ALA A 227 16.04 -2.33 -24.30
N ALA A 228 17.15 -1.62 -24.47
CA ALA A 228 17.18 -0.26 -24.96
C ALA A 228 16.54 -0.12 -26.35
N GLU A 229 16.81 -1.06 -27.27
CA GLU A 229 16.20 -1.05 -28.61
C GLU A 229 14.68 -1.23 -28.58
N TYR A 230 14.17 -2.09 -27.69
CA TYR A 230 12.74 -2.36 -27.58
C TYR A 230 11.96 -1.25 -26.84
N VAL A 231 12.49 -0.81 -25.70
CA VAL A 231 11.83 0.15 -24.82
C VAL A 231 12.01 1.59 -25.33
N GLY A 232 13.21 1.93 -25.85
CA GLY A 232 13.57 3.30 -26.20
C GLY A 232 13.84 4.18 -24.98
N PHE A 233 14.25 5.43 -25.22
CA PHE A 233 14.59 6.40 -24.18
C PHE A 233 13.70 7.66 -24.23
N PRO A 234 13.50 8.38 -23.11
CA PRO A 234 13.96 8.04 -21.76
C PRO A 234 13.27 6.78 -21.21
N ALA A 235 13.95 6.07 -20.32
CA ALA A 235 13.46 4.85 -19.70
C ALA A 235 13.75 4.86 -18.19
N VAL A 236 13.17 3.91 -17.48
CA VAL A 236 13.37 3.69 -16.04
C VAL A 236 13.95 2.30 -15.84
N LEU A 237 15.14 2.23 -15.27
CA LEU A 237 15.71 0.99 -14.77
C LEU A 237 15.24 0.78 -13.33
N LYS A 238 14.76 -0.42 -13.01
CA LYS A 238 14.39 -0.77 -11.64
C LYS A 238 14.61 -2.25 -11.35
N PRO A 239 14.84 -2.65 -10.08
CA PRO A 239 14.80 -4.04 -9.68
C PRO A 239 13.41 -4.63 -9.90
N VAL A 240 13.33 -5.94 -10.16
CA VAL A 240 12.06 -6.64 -10.41
C VAL A 240 11.22 -6.76 -9.14
N SER A 241 11.88 -6.92 -8.00
CA SER A 241 11.31 -6.95 -6.65
C SER A 241 12.01 -5.90 -5.79
N GLY A 242 11.29 -5.22 -4.91
CA GLY A 242 11.85 -4.18 -4.04
C GLY A 242 10.76 -3.28 -3.46
N CYS A 243 11.15 -2.23 -2.75
CA CYS A 243 10.25 -1.20 -2.21
C CYS A 243 10.97 0.15 -2.08
N ALA A 244 10.21 1.22 -1.81
CA ALA A 244 10.72 2.56 -1.49
C ALA A 244 11.64 3.19 -2.57
N SER A 245 11.33 2.95 -3.85
CA SER A 245 12.12 3.43 -4.99
C SER A 245 13.61 3.03 -4.97
N LEU A 246 13.99 2.07 -4.13
CA LEU A 246 15.39 1.65 -3.98
C LEU A 246 15.90 1.08 -5.31
N GLY A 247 16.92 1.71 -5.87
CA GLY A 247 17.53 1.32 -7.14
C GLY A 247 16.69 1.64 -8.39
N VAL A 248 15.64 2.46 -8.26
CA VAL A 248 14.87 2.96 -9.39
C VAL A 248 15.56 4.21 -9.93
N GLN A 249 15.94 4.21 -11.21
CA GLN A 249 16.64 5.34 -11.82
C GLN A 249 16.19 5.60 -13.26
N LYS A 250 16.03 6.89 -13.60
CA LYS A 250 15.79 7.33 -14.97
C LYS A 250 17.09 7.24 -15.76
N VAL A 251 17.01 6.67 -16.96
CA VAL A 251 18.12 6.57 -17.91
C VAL A 251 17.74 7.24 -19.23
N THR A 252 18.68 7.97 -19.82
CA THR A 252 18.43 8.83 -20.99
C THR A 252 19.08 8.32 -22.28
N ASP A 253 20.06 7.43 -22.18
CA ASP A 253 20.68 6.73 -23.30
C ASP A 253 21.29 5.39 -22.88
N LEU A 254 21.93 4.69 -23.82
CA LEU A 254 22.51 3.37 -23.58
C LEU A 254 23.74 3.42 -22.66
N ASP A 255 24.56 4.45 -22.76
CA ASP A 255 25.76 4.57 -21.92
C ASP A 255 25.36 4.84 -20.46
N ASP A 256 24.35 5.69 -20.27
CA ASP A 256 23.69 5.94 -18.99
C ASP A 256 23.10 4.65 -18.40
N LEU A 257 22.31 3.90 -19.18
CA LEU A 257 21.76 2.60 -18.77
C LEU A 257 22.85 1.60 -18.34
N VAL A 258 23.95 1.50 -19.07
CA VAL A 258 25.07 0.59 -18.73
C VAL A 258 25.72 1.00 -17.42
N ASN A 259 25.93 2.30 -17.20
CA ASN A 259 26.56 2.80 -15.98
C ASN A 259 25.65 2.59 -14.77
N VAL A 260 24.39 2.98 -14.87
CA VAL A 260 23.38 2.83 -13.82
C VAL A 260 23.17 1.35 -13.47
N TYR A 261 23.03 0.47 -14.46
CA TYR A 261 22.92 -0.98 -14.21
C TYR A 261 24.10 -1.51 -13.38
N ARG A 262 25.33 -1.12 -13.73
CA ARG A 262 26.53 -1.59 -13.02
C ARG A 262 26.64 -1.02 -11.61
N SER A 263 26.35 0.26 -11.41
CA SER A 263 26.40 0.88 -10.07
C SER A 263 25.32 0.30 -9.17
N THR A 264 24.07 0.28 -9.62
CA THR A 264 22.94 -0.23 -8.85
C THR A 264 23.10 -1.72 -8.53
N ARG A 265 23.53 -2.55 -9.50
CA ARG A 265 23.84 -3.97 -9.23
C ARG A 265 24.94 -4.15 -8.19
N LYS A 266 25.96 -3.27 -8.18
CA LYS A 266 27.02 -3.30 -7.17
C LYS A 266 26.48 -2.92 -5.79
N GLU A 267 25.70 -1.83 -5.70
CA GLU A 267 25.08 -1.37 -4.45
C GLU A 267 24.22 -2.47 -3.82
N PHE A 268 23.39 -3.15 -4.61
CA PHE A 268 22.55 -4.25 -4.12
C PHE A 268 23.31 -5.48 -3.65
N MET A 269 24.50 -5.75 -4.18
CA MET A 269 25.35 -6.83 -3.66
C MET A 269 25.93 -6.50 -2.28
N ASP A 270 25.98 -5.23 -1.91
CA ASP A 270 26.53 -4.74 -0.64
C ASP A 270 25.41 -4.44 0.40
N LEU A 271 24.13 -4.58 0.05
CA LEU A 271 22.98 -4.27 0.92
C LEU A 271 22.50 -5.50 1.69
N VAL A 272 22.26 -5.31 3.00
CA VAL A 272 21.66 -6.30 3.90
C VAL A 272 20.51 -5.66 4.69
N PHE A 273 19.55 -6.45 5.15
CA PHE A 273 18.44 -5.96 5.96
C PHE A 273 18.72 -6.22 7.44
N VAL A 274 18.80 -5.17 8.25
CA VAL A 274 19.09 -5.23 9.70
C VAL A 274 18.14 -4.31 10.44
N ASN A 275 17.47 -4.83 11.47
CA ASN A 275 16.60 -4.07 12.37
C ASN A 275 15.53 -3.23 11.62
N GLY A 276 14.92 -3.79 10.57
CA GLY A 276 13.87 -3.11 9.81
C GLY A 276 14.37 -2.09 8.77
N ALA A 277 15.69 -1.95 8.58
CA ALA A 277 16.28 -1.03 7.62
C ALA A 277 17.29 -1.72 6.69
N PHE A 278 17.44 -1.18 5.49
CA PHE A 278 18.52 -1.57 4.58
C PHE A 278 19.82 -0.90 5.01
N VAL A 279 20.89 -1.66 5.20
CA VAL A 279 22.21 -1.18 5.58
C VAL A 279 23.29 -1.79 4.68
N HIS A 280 24.38 -1.05 4.44
CA HIS A 280 25.52 -1.58 3.69
C HIS A 280 26.37 -2.49 4.59
N ASN A 281 26.57 -3.75 4.20
CA ASN A 281 27.48 -4.66 4.89
C ASN A 281 28.42 -5.35 3.90
N ALA A 282 29.71 -5.01 3.99
CA ALA A 282 30.77 -5.55 3.12
C ALA A 282 31.24 -6.97 3.50
N ALA A 283 30.61 -7.63 4.50
CA ALA A 283 31.18 -8.82 5.13
C ALA A 283 30.46 -10.15 4.84
N SER A 284 29.36 -10.16 4.09
CA SER A 284 28.62 -11.42 3.90
C SER A 284 27.91 -11.48 2.55
N ALA A 285 28.41 -12.38 1.70
CA ALA A 285 27.96 -12.62 0.33
C ALA A 285 26.62 -13.38 0.23
N ASP A 286 25.99 -13.70 1.37
CA ASP A 286 24.80 -14.55 1.47
C ASP A 286 23.50 -13.76 1.76
N HIS A 287 23.52 -12.42 1.70
CA HIS A 287 22.42 -11.56 2.17
C HIS A 287 21.68 -10.76 1.10
N ALA A 288 21.92 -11.03 -0.18
CA ALA A 288 21.14 -10.36 -1.20
C ALA A 288 19.70 -10.88 -1.11
N PHE A 289 18.75 -9.98 -0.87
CA PHE A 289 17.43 -10.05 -1.53
C PHE A 289 17.63 -10.56 -2.97
N GLU A 290 16.60 -11.11 -3.63
CA GLU A 290 16.68 -11.52 -5.05
C GLU A 290 16.87 -10.33 -6.05
N PHE A 291 17.62 -9.29 -5.67
CA PHE A 291 18.21 -8.24 -6.51
C PHE A 291 19.26 -8.82 -7.47
N GLY A 292 18.87 -9.79 -8.29
CA GLY A 292 19.65 -10.30 -9.42
C GLY A 292 19.09 -9.86 -10.76
N SER A 293 17.80 -9.53 -10.81
CA SER A 293 17.07 -9.23 -12.03
C SER A 293 16.55 -7.80 -12.02
N PHE A 294 16.74 -7.12 -13.14
CA PHE A 294 16.27 -5.76 -13.38
C PHE A 294 15.21 -5.76 -14.47
N MET A 295 14.48 -4.67 -14.56
CA MET A 295 13.55 -4.38 -15.64
C MET A 295 13.81 -2.97 -16.15
N LEU A 296 13.81 -2.81 -17.46
CA LEU A 296 13.75 -1.51 -18.13
C LEU A 296 12.31 -1.26 -18.56
N GLU A 297 11.74 -0.13 -18.15
CA GLU A 297 10.41 0.31 -18.54
C GLU A 297 10.46 1.64 -19.27
N GLU A 298 9.49 1.89 -20.17
CA GLU A 298 9.38 3.20 -20.79
C GLU A 298 9.05 4.27 -19.74
N TYR A 299 9.65 5.45 -19.87
CA TYR A 299 9.33 6.57 -19.00
C TYR A 299 7.92 7.09 -19.30
N LEU A 300 7.11 7.29 -18.26
CA LEU A 300 5.71 7.71 -18.35
C LEU A 300 5.57 9.23 -18.23
N ASP A 301 5.02 9.87 -19.26
CA ASP A 301 4.91 11.32 -19.43
C ASP A 301 3.63 11.90 -18.82
N GLY A 302 3.44 11.73 -17.51
CA GLY A 302 2.18 12.03 -16.85
C GLY A 302 2.27 12.46 -15.39
N ALA A 303 1.16 13.02 -14.90
CA ALA A 303 0.97 13.28 -13.47
C ALA A 303 0.94 11.95 -12.73
N GLU A 304 1.73 11.84 -11.66
CA GLU A 304 1.76 10.68 -10.79
C GLU A 304 0.66 10.79 -9.74
N VAL A 305 0.08 9.65 -9.39
CA VAL A 305 -0.98 9.54 -8.41
C VAL A 305 -0.84 8.26 -7.64
N ASP A 306 -1.38 8.27 -6.43
CA ASP A 306 -1.71 7.06 -5.69
C ASP A 306 -3.21 6.84 -5.68
N VAL A 307 -3.62 5.58 -5.70
CA VAL A 307 -5.01 5.15 -5.57
C VAL A 307 -5.10 4.16 -4.43
N ASP A 308 -5.68 4.60 -3.32
CA ASP A 308 -5.92 3.75 -2.16
C ASP A 308 -7.31 3.12 -2.24
N ILE A 309 -7.35 1.78 -2.13
CA ILE A 309 -8.56 0.96 -2.32
C ILE A 309 -8.82 0.16 -1.06
N VAL A 310 -10.08 0.09 -0.65
CA VAL A 310 -10.58 -0.92 0.28
C VAL A 310 -11.46 -1.88 -0.51
N MET A 311 -11.07 -3.16 -0.52
CA MET A 311 -11.78 -4.25 -1.21
C MET A 311 -12.40 -5.18 -0.16
N SER A 312 -13.67 -5.52 -0.35
CA SER A 312 -14.39 -6.50 0.47
C SER A 312 -15.24 -7.37 -0.44
N ASP A 313 -15.06 -8.70 -0.39
CA ASP A 313 -15.78 -9.68 -1.20
C ASP A 313 -15.81 -9.40 -2.72
N GLY A 314 -14.67 -8.95 -3.25
CA GLY A 314 -14.49 -8.62 -4.67
C GLY A 314 -15.10 -7.28 -5.09
N VAL A 315 -15.58 -6.49 -4.14
CA VAL A 315 -16.13 -5.15 -4.37
C VAL A 315 -15.21 -4.10 -3.77
N ALA A 316 -14.80 -3.13 -4.58
CA ALA A 316 -14.12 -1.93 -4.09
C ALA A 316 -15.14 -1.06 -3.34
N THR A 317 -15.11 -1.10 -2.01
CA THR A 317 -16.07 -0.39 -1.15
C THR A 317 -15.63 1.04 -0.86
N TYR A 318 -14.35 1.34 -1.10
CA TYR A 318 -13.77 2.68 -1.08
C TYR A 318 -12.62 2.75 -2.08
N VAL A 319 -12.54 3.85 -2.82
CA VAL A 319 -11.43 4.20 -3.72
C VAL A 319 -11.20 5.69 -3.58
N CYS A 320 -9.94 6.11 -3.50
CA CYS A 320 -9.57 7.52 -3.43
C CYS A 320 -8.25 7.75 -4.16
N VAL A 321 -8.21 8.76 -5.02
CA VAL A 321 -7.04 9.13 -5.82
C VAL A 321 -6.35 10.33 -5.19
N HIS A 322 -5.03 10.31 -5.09
CA HIS A 322 -4.17 11.34 -4.51
C HIS A 322 -3.25 11.88 -5.60
N ASP A 323 -3.04 13.19 -5.69
CA ASP A 323 -2.00 13.72 -6.59
C ASP A 323 -0.63 13.55 -5.93
N ASN A 324 0.38 13.11 -6.68
CA ASN A 324 1.77 13.17 -6.26
C ASN A 324 2.51 14.28 -7.03
N GLY A 325 3.37 14.98 -6.31
CA GLY A 325 4.27 15.96 -6.86
C GLY A 325 5.29 15.34 -7.80
N PRO A 326 5.91 16.13 -8.70
CA PRO A 326 7.03 15.65 -9.49
C PRO A 326 8.12 15.12 -8.56
N THR A 327 8.49 13.86 -8.75
CA THR A 327 9.54 13.21 -7.98
C THR A 327 10.92 13.79 -8.33
N LEU A 328 11.88 13.75 -7.41
CA LEU A 328 13.25 14.20 -7.68
C LEU A 328 14.01 13.19 -8.55
N GLU A 329 14.25 13.55 -9.81
CA GLU A 329 15.06 12.75 -10.72
C GLU A 329 16.57 12.87 -10.39
N PRO A 330 17.36 11.79 -10.58
CA PRO A 330 16.97 10.52 -11.21
C PRO A 330 16.39 9.47 -10.25
N HIS A 331 16.37 9.72 -8.93
CA HIS A 331 16.07 8.71 -7.90
C HIS A 331 14.59 8.54 -7.55
N PHE A 332 13.72 9.38 -8.11
CA PHE A 332 12.27 9.34 -7.93
C PHE A 332 11.80 9.50 -6.47
N ASN A 333 12.47 10.33 -5.66
CA ASN A 333 11.97 10.65 -4.32
C ASN A 333 10.66 11.43 -4.39
N GLU A 334 9.70 11.04 -3.56
CA GLU A 334 8.46 11.77 -3.29
C GLU A 334 8.76 13.19 -2.77
N THR A 335 7.94 14.16 -3.18
CA THR A 335 8.11 15.59 -2.83
C THR A 335 6.90 16.14 -2.10
N TRP A 336 5.71 15.96 -2.64
CA TRP A 336 4.47 16.33 -1.98
C TRP A 336 3.32 15.48 -2.48
N ASP A 337 2.24 15.43 -1.71
CA ASP A 337 0.99 14.82 -2.12
C ASP A 337 -0.22 15.73 -1.82
N LEU A 338 -1.37 15.39 -2.41
CA LEU A 338 -2.64 16.09 -2.21
C LEU A 338 -3.81 15.11 -2.30
N LEU A 339 -4.64 15.08 -1.25
CA LEU A 339 -5.80 14.20 -1.14
C LEU A 339 -7.06 15.03 -0.81
N PRO A 340 -8.17 14.86 -1.55
CA PRO A 340 -8.29 14.09 -2.79
C PRO A 340 -7.61 14.79 -3.97
N SER A 341 -7.40 14.04 -5.05
CA SER A 341 -6.81 14.51 -6.31
C SER A 341 -7.48 15.76 -6.86
N ALA A 342 -6.68 16.68 -7.40
CA ALA A 342 -7.15 17.87 -8.11
C ALA A 342 -7.15 17.68 -9.64
N LEU A 343 -6.95 16.46 -10.14
CA LEU A 343 -7.10 16.13 -11.55
C LEU A 343 -8.56 16.26 -12.02
N PRO A 344 -8.80 16.44 -13.33
CA PRO A 344 -10.15 16.42 -13.87
C PRO A 344 -10.88 15.11 -13.51
N THR A 345 -12.18 15.21 -13.19
CA THR A 345 -13.00 14.08 -12.73
C THR A 345 -12.96 12.86 -13.66
N GLU A 346 -12.89 13.08 -14.97
CA GLU A 346 -12.76 12.02 -15.98
C GLU A 346 -11.41 11.27 -15.90
N GLN A 347 -10.34 11.97 -15.50
CA GLN A 347 -9.04 11.36 -15.29
C GLN A 347 -9.02 10.55 -14.00
N VAL A 348 -9.59 11.10 -12.92
CA VAL A 348 -9.77 10.41 -11.64
C VAL A 348 -10.55 9.11 -11.84
N ALA A 349 -11.72 9.17 -12.50
CA ALA A 349 -12.53 7.98 -12.76
C ALA A 349 -11.76 6.91 -13.57
N ALA A 350 -10.98 7.30 -14.58
CA ALA A 350 -10.17 6.37 -15.36
C ALA A 350 -9.02 5.75 -14.54
N LEU A 351 -8.46 6.47 -13.57
CA LEU A 351 -7.45 5.96 -12.63
C LEU A 351 -8.06 4.98 -11.63
N GLU A 352 -9.23 5.30 -11.07
CA GLU A 352 -10.00 4.40 -10.20
C GLU A 352 -10.31 3.08 -10.93
N ASP A 353 -10.83 3.16 -12.16
CA ASP A 353 -11.12 2.00 -13.00
C ASP A 353 -9.86 1.16 -13.27
N LEU A 354 -8.74 1.80 -13.63
CA LEU A 354 -7.48 1.08 -13.85
C LEU A 354 -7.02 0.36 -12.58
N ALA A 355 -7.02 1.05 -11.44
CA ALA A 355 -6.49 0.53 -10.19
C ALA A 355 -7.34 -0.64 -9.68
N VAL A 356 -8.66 -0.50 -9.65
CA VAL A 356 -9.58 -1.56 -9.22
C VAL A 356 -9.48 -2.78 -10.14
N ASN A 357 -9.47 -2.58 -11.46
CA ASN A 357 -9.35 -3.70 -12.40
C ASN A 357 -7.97 -4.37 -12.33
N SER A 358 -6.90 -3.63 -12.03
CA SER A 358 -5.55 -4.19 -11.84
C SER A 358 -5.50 -5.10 -10.60
N VAL A 359 -6.05 -4.64 -9.47
CA VAL A 359 -6.15 -5.42 -8.23
C VAL A 359 -6.99 -6.69 -8.46
N LEU A 360 -8.14 -6.58 -9.13
CA LEU A 360 -8.98 -7.74 -9.48
C LEU A 360 -8.28 -8.71 -10.44
N ALA A 361 -7.55 -8.21 -11.45
CA ALA A 361 -6.83 -9.02 -12.43
C ALA A 361 -5.73 -9.90 -11.79
N MET A 362 -5.11 -9.42 -10.71
CA MET A 362 -4.15 -10.20 -9.91
C MET A 362 -4.81 -11.24 -9.00
N GLY A 363 -6.13 -11.20 -8.85
CA GLY A 363 -6.91 -12.15 -8.07
C GLY A 363 -7.20 -11.70 -6.63
N PHE A 364 -7.01 -10.43 -6.31
CA PHE A 364 -7.40 -9.89 -5.01
C PHE A 364 -8.91 -9.71 -4.91
N THR A 365 -9.49 -10.20 -3.82
CA THR A 365 -10.93 -10.05 -3.52
C THR A 365 -11.17 -9.36 -2.18
N MET A 366 -10.14 -9.13 -1.38
CA MET A 366 -10.24 -8.41 -0.11
C MET A 366 -8.90 -7.78 0.24
N GLY A 367 -8.91 -6.70 1.01
CA GLY A 367 -7.69 -6.05 1.50
C GLY A 367 -7.75 -4.53 1.38
N VAL A 368 -6.75 -3.88 1.97
CA VAL A 368 -6.42 -2.48 1.71
C VAL A 368 -5.25 -2.45 0.74
N PHE A 369 -5.35 -1.66 -0.32
CA PHE A 369 -4.34 -1.58 -1.37
C PHE A 369 -3.92 -0.14 -1.59
N HIS A 370 -2.64 0.05 -1.91
CA HIS A 370 -2.06 1.30 -2.34
C HIS A 370 -1.48 1.08 -3.74
N VAL A 371 -2.08 1.74 -4.73
CA VAL A 371 -1.79 1.54 -6.15
C VAL A 371 -1.16 2.79 -6.73
N GLU A 372 0.06 2.68 -7.21
CA GLU A 372 0.79 3.78 -7.84
C GLU A 372 0.48 3.79 -9.34
N ALA A 373 0.17 4.97 -9.90
CA ALA A 373 -0.13 5.13 -11.32
C ALA A 373 0.32 6.50 -11.86
N LYS A 374 0.39 6.62 -13.19
CA LYS A 374 0.52 7.91 -13.87
C LYS A 374 -0.61 8.11 -14.86
N TYR A 375 -1.20 9.31 -14.88
CA TYR A 375 -2.07 9.73 -15.97
C TYR A 375 -1.23 10.35 -17.10
N THR A 376 -0.95 9.55 -18.12
CA THR A 376 -0.06 9.90 -19.24
C THR A 376 -0.81 10.58 -20.38
N SER A 377 -0.08 11.04 -21.40
CA SER A 377 -0.67 11.49 -22.68
C SER A 377 -1.51 10.41 -23.39
N ARG A 378 -1.36 9.14 -23.00
CA ARG A 378 -2.10 7.98 -23.53
C ARG A 378 -3.11 7.40 -22.52
N GLY A 379 -3.49 8.17 -21.50
CA GLY A 379 -4.37 7.74 -20.40
C GLY A 379 -3.61 7.11 -19.22
N PRO A 380 -4.31 6.47 -18.28
CA PRO A 380 -3.72 5.97 -17.05
C PRO A 380 -2.80 4.77 -17.32
N ARG A 381 -1.70 4.66 -16.59
CA ARG A 381 -0.74 3.54 -16.64
C ARG A 381 -0.33 3.16 -15.22
N LEU A 382 -0.37 1.86 -14.94
CA LEU A 382 -0.01 1.31 -13.64
C LEU A 382 1.50 1.38 -13.43
N ILE A 383 1.94 1.81 -12.26
CA ILE A 383 3.34 1.72 -11.82
C ILE A 383 3.52 0.47 -10.97
N GLU A 384 2.74 0.34 -9.89
CA GLU A 384 2.86 -0.71 -8.88
C GLU A 384 1.54 -0.95 -8.13
N VAL A 385 1.34 -2.16 -7.61
CA VAL A 385 0.23 -2.51 -6.70
C VAL A 385 0.81 -3.03 -5.41
N ASN A 386 0.54 -2.34 -4.31
CA ASN A 386 0.97 -2.73 -2.98
C ASN A 386 -0.24 -3.23 -2.19
N ALA A 387 -0.22 -4.49 -1.72
CA ALA A 387 -1.33 -5.11 -0.98
C ALA A 387 -1.34 -4.74 0.51
N ARG A 388 -1.25 -3.44 0.79
CA ARG A 388 -1.35 -2.83 2.11
C ARG A 388 -1.76 -1.36 1.98
N MET A 389 -2.06 -0.74 3.11
CA MET A 389 -2.14 0.72 3.24
C MET A 389 -0.82 1.40 2.83
N GLY A 390 -0.94 2.59 2.24
CA GLY A 390 0.19 3.47 1.89
C GLY A 390 1.13 3.80 3.07
N GLY A 391 2.35 4.22 2.70
CA GLY A 391 3.39 4.64 3.62
C GLY A 391 3.10 5.98 4.31
N GLY A 392 4.08 6.47 5.09
CA GLY A 392 4.08 7.84 5.62
C GLY A 392 2.77 8.29 6.28
N THR A 393 2.22 9.38 5.75
CA THR A 393 1.10 10.14 6.30
C THR A 393 -0.26 9.74 5.73
N VAL A 394 -0.29 8.81 4.75
CA VAL A 394 -1.48 8.38 3.99
C VAL A 394 -2.67 8.09 4.91
N HIS A 395 -2.50 7.28 5.96
CA HIS A 395 -3.60 6.94 6.88
C HIS A 395 -4.29 8.19 7.47
N MET A 396 -3.50 9.20 7.84
CA MET A 396 -4.00 10.41 8.48
C MET A 396 -4.72 11.28 7.46
N MET A 397 -4.19 11.33 6.23
CA MET A 397 -4.79 12.08 5.14
C MET A 397 -6.19 11.56 4.80
N HIS A 398 -6.35 10.25 4.65
CA HIS A 398 -7.67 9.63 4.42
C HIS A 398 -8.67 9.98 5.52
N LYS A 399 -8.23 9.83 6.77
CA LYS A 399 -9.07 10.06 7.94
C LYS A 399 -9.52 11.52 8.05
N GLU A 400 -8.61 12.47 7.83
CA GLU A 400 -8.95 13.90 7.88
C GLU A 400 -9.78 14.34 6.66
N ALA A 401 -9.46 13.85 5.45
CA ALA A 401 -10.12 14.28 4.21
C ALA A 401 -11.52 13.70 4.05
N THR A 402 -11.67 12.40 4.32
CA THR A 402 -12.85 11.61 3.95
C THR A 402 -13.56 10.98 5.14
N GLY A 403 -12.90 10.92 6.31
CA GLY A 403 -13.41 10.23 7.49
C GLY A 403 -13.14 8.72 7.52
N VAL A 404 -12.56 8.16 6.44
CA VAL A 404 -12.21 6.75 6.35
C VAL A 404 -10.87 6.49 7.05
N ASP A 405 -10.87 5.59 8.02
CA ASP A 405 -9.66 5.14 8.71
C ASP A 405 -9.23 3.78 8.12
N LEU A 406 -8.15 3.77 7.34
CA LEU A 406 -7.67 2.55 6.67
C LEU A 406 -7.18 1.49 7.66
N VAL A 407 -6.82 1.87 8.90
CA VAL A 407 -6.49 0.89 9.96
C VAL A 407 -7.75 0.14 10.38
N ASP A 408 -8.84 0.86 10.60
CA ASP A 408 -10.13 0.27 10.99
C ASP A 408 -10.57 -0.77 9.95
N GLU A 409 -10.48 -0.44 8.66
CA GLU A 409 -10.87 -1.35 7.58
C GLU A 409 -9.94 -2.57 7.48
N GLN A 410 -8.63 -2.41 7.65
CA GLN A 410 -7.68 -3.53 7.69
C GLN A 410 -8.01 -4.49 8.85
N LEU A 411 -8.38 -3.98 10.02
CA LEU A 411 -8.74 -4.79 11.19
C LEU A 411 -10.04 -5.57 10.97
N LEU A 412 -11.07 -4.92 10.41
CA LEU A 412 -12.34 -5.59 10.05
C LEU A 412 -12.09 -6.75 9.08
N LEU A 413 -11.32 -6.49 8.03
CA LEU A 413 -10.97 -7.48 7.01
C LEU A 413 -10.18 -8.65 7.60
N ALA A 414 -9.22 -8.40 8.51
CA ALA A 414 -8.38 -9.43 9.12
C ALA A 414 -9.17 -10.49 9.90
N VAL A 415 -10.34 -10.13 10.45
CA VAL A 415 -11.23 -11.04 11.18
C VAL A 415 -12.46 -11.48 10.36
N GLY A 416 -12.50 -11.12 9.08
CA GLY A 416 -13.57 -11.53 8.15
C GLY A 416 -14.89 -10.77 8.33
N LEU A 417 -14.86 -9.58 8.93
CA LEU A 417 -16.01 -8.68 8.95
C LEU A 417 -16.08 -7.88 7.64
N PRO A 418 -17.29 -7.57 7.14
CA PRO A 418 -17.43 -6.77 5.92
C PRO A 418 -16.89 -5.36 6.14
N SER A 419 -16.18 -4.82 5.16
CA SER A 419 -15.63 -3.47 5.20
C SER A 419 -16.40 -2.57 4.23
N ILE A 420 -17.14 -1.60 4.78
CA ILE A 420 -18.01 -0.69 4.02
C ILE A 420 -17.89 0.71 4.63
N PRO A 421 -16.72 1.36 4.52
CA PRO A 421 -16.44 2.59 5.23
C PRO A 421 -17.41 3.70 4.81
N PRO A 422 -18.04 4.41 5.77
CA PRO A 422 -18.77 5.63 5.49
C PRO A 422 -17.79 6.77 5.19
N GLN A 423 -18.18 7.66 4.28
CA GLN A 423 -17.43 8.88 3.99
C GLN A 423 -18.18 10.10 4.53
N PHE A 424 -17.45 11.18 4.81
CA PHE A 424 -18.03 12.48 5.05
C PHE A 424 -18.91 12.93 3.88
N ALA A 425 -19.92 13.74 4.19
CA ALA A 425 -20.68 14.44 3.16
C ALA A 425 -19.74 15.37 2.38
N ALA A 426 -20.07 15.66 1.11
CA ALA A 426 -19.19 16.44 0.24
C ALA A 426 -18.84 17.82 0.81
N GLU A 427 -19.78 18.45 1.52
CA GLU A 427 -19.59 19.74 2.20
C GLU A 427 -18.68 19.68 3.44
N ASP A 428 -18.53 18.49 4.04
CA ASP A 428 -17.70 18.25 5.23
C ASP A 428 -16.32 17.68 4.86
N GLN A 429 -16.13 17.26 3.61
CA GLN A 429 -14.83 16.80 3.12
C GLN A 429 -13.78 17.89 3.22
N ARG A 430 -12.53 17.45 3.36
CA ARG A 430 -11.37 18.32 3.49
C ARG A 430 -10.37 17.97 2.40
N VAL A 431 -9.58 18.96 2.02
CA VAL A 431 -8.33 18.73 1.30
C VAL A 431 -7.21 18.62 2.32
N VAL A 432 -6.32 17.65 2.12
CA VAL A 432 -5.12 17.42 2.93
C VAL A 432 -3.94 17.34 1.98
N ALA A 433 -2.81 17.93 2.37
CA ALA A 433 -1.56 17.86 1.62
C ALA A 433 -0.42 17.54 2.58
N CYS A 434 0.56 16.78 2.11
CA CYS A 434 1.85 16.57 2.74
C CYS A 434 2.94 17.19 1.87
N ALA A 435 3.80 18.03 2.45
CA ALA A 435 5.10 18.32 1.88
C ALA A 435 6.12 17.35 2.49
N THR A 436 6.63 16.43 1.67
CA THR A 436 7.65 15.43 2.00
C THR A 436 9.01 15.95 1.53
N VAL A 437 9.62 16.74 2.41
CA VAL A 437 10.71 17.64 2.06
C VAL A 437 12.03 16.87 1.97
N ASN A 438 12.75 17.05 0.87
CA ASN A 438 14.03 16.39 0.63
C ASN A 438 15.22 17.31 0.87
N ALA A 439 16.35 16.71 1.27
CA ALA A 439 17.63 17.40 1.35
C ALA A 439 18.08 17.88 -0.03
N LEU A 440 18.39 19.17 -0.15
CA LEU A 440 18.91 19.76 -1.39
C LEU A 440 20.43 19.56 -1.55
N LYS A 441 21.16 19.29 -0.45
CA LYS A 441 22.63 19.11 -0.41
C LYS A 441 23.04 18.14 0.70
N SER A 442 24.17 17.46 0.51
CA SER A 442 24.73 16.51 1.48
C SER A 442 25.62 17.18 2.50
N GLY A 443 25.51 16.85 3.79
CA GLY A 443 26.32 17.46 4.85
C GLY A 443 25.71 17.19 6.22
N ARG A 444 25.85 18.09 7.20
CA ARG A 444 25.40 17.83 8.58
C ARG A 444 24.44 18.88 9.11
N ILE A 445 23.33 18.45 9.72
CA ILE A 445 22.34 19.33 10.35
C ILE A 445 22.91 19.96 11.62
N SER A 446 22.94 21.29 11.71
CA SER A 446 23.49 22.00 12.87
C SER A 446 22.50 22.10 14.03
N ASP A 447 21.23 22.39 13.72
CA ASP A 447 20.14 22.58 14.67
C ASP A 447 18.78 22.36 14.00
N LEU A 448 17.73 22.20 14.80
CA LEU A 448 16.35 21.96 14.34
C LEU A 448 15.35 22.96 14.96
N GLU A 449 15.81 23.97 15.72
CA GLU A 449 14.91 24.90 16.43
C GLU A 449 14.02 25.69 15.47
N PHE A 450 14.52 25.98 14.26
CA PHE A 450 13.79 26.70 13.22
C PHE A 450 12.52 25.95 12.76
N THR A 451 12.50 24.62 12.88
CA THR A 451 11.41 23.79 12.34
C THR A 451 10.07 24.10 12.98
N HIS A 452 10.06 24.59 14.23
CA HIS A 452 8.86 25.04 14.96
C HIS A 452 8.10 26.16 14.25
N LYS A 453 8.75 26.89 13.34
CA LYS A 453 8.06 27.91 12.53
C LYS A 453 6.96 27.32 11.63
N TRP A 454 7.03 26.02 11.35
CA TRP A 454 6.07 25.30 10.50
C TRP A 454 4.97 24.59 11.30
N ASP A 455 5.00 24.66 12.64
CA ASP A 455 3.94 24.13 13.50
C ASP A 455 2.59 24.88 13.33
N SER A 456 2.63 26.06 12.70
CA SER A 456 1.45 26.85 12.34
C SER A 456 1.66 27.52 11.00
N ILE A 457 0.65 27.40 10.11
CA ILE A 457 0.67 27.99 8.77
C ILE A 457 -0.64 28.73 8.57
N ASP A 458 -0.53 30.01 8.18
CA ASP A 458 -1.70 30.87 8.01
C ASP A 458 -2.68 30.29 6.99
N GLY A 459 -3.94 30.16 7.40
CA GLY A 459 -5.04 29.74 6.54
C GLY A 459 -5.22 28.23 6.39
N VAL A 460 -4.40 27.39 7.04
CA VAL A 460 -4.60 25.93 7.07
C VAL A 460 -4.49 25.40 8.49
N LYS A 461 -5.00 24.18 8.73
CA LYS A 461 -4.81 23.45 9.97
C LYS A 461 -3.62 22.51 9.78
N VAL A 462 -2.48 22.82 10.39
CA VAL A 462 -1.34 21.90 10.45
C VAL A 462 -1.73 20.68 11.28
N LEU A 463 -1.65 19.50 10.69
CA LEU A 463 -1.93 18.22 11.34
C LEU A 463 -0.66 17.61 11.93
N CYS A 464 0.45 17.75 11.22
CA CYS A 464 1.72 17.17 11.60
C CYS A 464 2.88 17.97 11.00
N ASN A 465 3.95 18.16 11.78
CA ASN A 465 5.27 18.60 11.33
C ASN A 465 6.26 17.55 11.84
N HIS A 466 6.41 16.47 11.07
CA HIS A 466 7.20 15.32 11.49
C HIS A 466 8.63 15.48 11.02
N ILE A 467 9.54 15.78 11.94
CA ILE A 467 10.96 15.86 11.62
C ILE A 467 11.53 14.44 11.55
N LEU A 468 12.08 14.08 10.39
CA LEU A 468 12.55 12.72 10.09
C LEU A 468 14.04 12.52 10.38
N ILE A 469 14.74 13.61 10.72
CA ILE A 469 16.18 13.67 10.98
C ILE A 469 16.47 14.16 12.40
N SER A 470 17.68 13.89 12.88
CA SER A 470 18.18 14.34 14.17
C SER A 470 19.21 15.45 14.05
N GLN A 471 19.34 16.28 15.09
CA GLN A 471 20.42 17.25 15.17
C GLN A 471 21.78 16.54 15.10
N GLY A 472 22.68 17.04 14.26
CA GLY A 472 23.99 16.46 14.02
C GLY A 472 23.97 15.27 13.07
N GLU A 473 22.83 14.86 12.51
CA GLU A 473 22.74 13.80 11.51
C GLU A 473 23.40 14.22 10.18
N SER A 474 24.00 13.25 9.49
CA SER A 474 24.52 13.43 8.14
C SER A 474 23.42 13.14 7.13
N ILE A 475 23.14 14.10 6.26
CA ILE A 475 22.13 14.00 5.21
C ILE A 475 22.81 13.89 3.84
N THR A 476 22.10 13.29 2.89
CA THR A 476 22.53 13.13 1.50
C THR A 476 21.63 13.97 0.61
N GLY A 477 22.21 14.76 -0.29
CA GLY A 477 21.50 15.48 -1.34
C GLY A 477 21.56 14.74 -2.68
N PRO A 478 20.80 15.19 -3.68
CA PRO A 478 20.62 14.50 -4.96
C PRO A 478 21.89 14.37 -5.80
N GLU A 479 22.93 15.17 -5.54
CA GLU A 479 24.20 15.06 -6.27
C GLU A 479 25.06 13.86 -5.80
N ASP A 480 24.86 13.40 -4.55
CA ASP A 480 25.68 12.35 -3.95
C ASP A 480 24.94 11.02 -3.77
N GLY A 481 23.62 10.98 -3.97
CA GLY A 481 22.81 9.76 -3.91
C GLY A 481 21.33 10.02 -3.67
N LEU A 482 20.64 9.02 -3.13
CA LEU A 482 19.22 9.13 -2.74
C LEU A 482 19.07 10.26 -1.70
N PRO A 483 18.33 11.34 -2.01
CA PRO A 483 18.10 12.42 -1.08
C PRO A 483 17.50 11.94 0.24
N THR A 484 18.04 12.45 1.36
CA THR A 484 17.46 12.21 2.68
C THR A 484 16.17 13.00 2.84
N TRP A 485 15.08 12.34 3.24
CA TRP A 485 13.87 13.02 3.68
C TRP A 485 14.09 13.75 5.00
N LEU A 486 13.75 15.03 5.04
CA LEU A 486 13.99 15.92 6.18
C LEU A 486 12.76 16.00 7.08
N THR A 487 11.58 16.18 6.49
CA THR A 487 10.33 16.33 7.23
C THR A 487 9.11 16.03 6.37
N ASP A 488 8.06 15.50 7.01
CA ASP A 488 6.71 15.47 6.48
C ASP A 488 5.86 16.56 7.15
N LEU A 489 5.44 17.55 6.38
CA LEU A 489 4.58 18.64 6.84
C LEU A 489 3.16 18.47 6.27
N VAL A 490 2.25 18.01 7.12
CA VAL A 490 0.86 17.69 6.77
C VAL A 490 -0.07 18.77 7.24
N PHE A 491 -0.94 19.25 6.37
CA PHE A 491 -1.94 20.26 6.70
C PHE A 491 -3.23 20.07 5.91
N SER A 492 -4.32 20.64 6.44
CA SER A 492 -5.65 20.49 5.86
C SER A 492 -6.43 21.81 5.79
N ALA A 493 -7.39 21.86 4.87
CA ALA A 493 -8.37 22.92 4.74
C ALA A 493 -9.73 22.34 4.29
N PRO A 494 -10.84 23.09 4.41
CA PRO A 494 -12.09 22.70 3.74
C PRO A 494 -11.88 22.47 2.23
N ILE A 495 -12.64 21.52 1.66
CA ILE A 495 -12.43 21.05 0.27
C ILE A 495 -12.53 22.15 -0.78
N ASP A 496 -13.31 23.22 -0.54
CA ASP A 496 -13.45 24.37 -1.43
C ASP A 496 -12.15 25.20 -1.60
N ARG A 497 -11.11 24.91 -0.79
CA ARG A 497 -9.78 25.50 -0.88
C ARG A 497 -8.74 24.60 -1.54
N GLN A 498 -9.13 23.52 -2.22
CA GLN A 498 -8.22 22.54 -2.84
C GLN A 498 -7.10 23.18 -3.68
N LEU A 499 -7.43 24.11 -4.59
CA LEU A 499 -6.43 24.78 -5.43
C LEU A 499 -5.43 25.60 -4.60
N HIS A 500 -5.91 26.29 -3.56
CA HIS A 500 -5.04 27.06 -2.68
C HIS A 500 -4.09 26.15 -1.88
N VAL A 501 -4.58 25.00 -1.42
CA VAL A 501 -3.75 24.01 -0.71
C VAL A 501 -2.72 23.38 -1.64
N LYS A 502 -3.09 23.09 -2.89
CA LYS A 502 -2.16 22.62 -3.92
C LYS A 502 -1.03 23.64 -4.19
N ASP A 503 -1.38 24.91 -4.37
CA ASP A 503 -0.39 25.97 -4.56
C ASP A 503 0.50 26.15 -3.32
N LEU A 504 -0.07 25.95 -2.12
CA LEU A 504 0.67 26.06 -0.86
C LEU A 504 1.66 24.91 -0.68
N VAL A 505 1.27 23.65 -0.92
CA VAL A 505 2.18 22.51 -0.73
C VAL A 505 3.36 22.56 -1.70
N ILE A 506 3.13 22.95 -2.95
CA ILE A 506 4.19 23.15 -3.95
C ILE A 506 5.20 24.21 -3.49
N ARG A 507 4.73 25.29 -2.85
CA ARG A 507 5.63 26.31 -2.30
C ARG A 507 6.36 25.82 -1.06
N LEU A 508 5.68 25.13 -0.15
CA LEU A 508 6.26 24.68 1.12
C LEU A 508 7.34 23.61 0.92
N ASP A 509 7.14 22.66 0.00
CA ASP A 509 8.19 21.69 -0.37
C ASP A 509 9.54 22.39 -0.64
N ARG A 510 9.49 23.51 -1.36
CA ARG A 510 10.67 24.33 -1.64
C ARG A 510 11.11 25.23 -0.48
N GLU A 511 10.19 26.00 0.11
CA GLU A 511 10.50 26.99 1.15
C GLU A 511 11.06 26.32 2.41
N VAL A 512 10.57 25.13 2.77
CA VAL A 512 11.07 24.35 3.90
C VAL A 512 12.48 23.84 3.58
N ALA A 513 12.70 23.23 2.42
CA ALA A 513 14.01 22.74 2.01
C ALA A 513 15.08 23.84 1.95
N GLU A 514 14.73 25.02 1.43
CA GLU A 514 15.63 26.18 1.39
C GLU A 514 15.97 26.69 2.79
N ASP A 515 15.07 26.57 3.76
CA ASP A 515 15.35 26.96 5.14
C ASP A 515 16.34 26.02 5.83
N PHE A 516 16.21 24.71 5.60
CA PHE A 516 17.16 23.71 6.10
C PHE A 516 18.60 24.01 5.67
N LEU A 517 18.81 24.60 4.48
CA LEU A 517 20.15 24.99 4.01
C LEU A 517 20.82 26.08 4.85
N ASN A 518 20.06 26.86 5.62
CA ASN A 518 20.62 27.86 6.54
C ASN A 518 21.11 27.26 7.86
N HIS A 519 20.75 26.01 8.14
CA HIS A 519 20.97 25.28 9.39
C HIS A 519 21.81 24.02 9.17
N TYR A 520 22.79 24.15 8.29
CA TYR A 520 23.54 23.05 7.72
C TYR A 520 25.03 23.42 7.64
N ASP A 521 25.89 22.45 7.97
CA ASP A 521 27.35 22.50 7.84
C ASP A 521 27.79 21.64 6.63
N PRO A 522 28.43 22.24 5.60
CA PRO A 522 28.85 21.54 4.38
C PRO A 522 29.81 20.35 4.56
#